data_AF-A0A535P7D3-F1
#
_entry.id   AF-A0A535P7D3-F1
#
_cell.length_a   1.000
_cell.length_b   1.000
_cell.length_c   1.000
_cell.angle_alpha   90.00
_cell.angle_beta   90.00
_cell.angle_gamma   90.00
#
_symmetry.space_group_name_H-M   'P 1'
#
loop_
_entity.id
_entity.type
_entity.pdbx_description
1 polymer ?
#
loop_
_entity_poly.entity_id
_entity_poly.type
_entity_poly.pdbx_seq_one_letter_code
_entity_poly.pdbx_strand_id
1 'polypeptide(L)'
;MILLEAGPDLRADLPEEIRDGWHMTRAFDWGYVSEPKEFGDVQKLRRVKALGGTSSIVRFALRGSPSDFDEWEALGNAGWGFEAVLPYLRRLEADLEFGDQPWHGASGPIPVTRYPEVERTEVHAAALEALDAVGFPAVEDHNRPGAAGAGPMPMSTRDGVRVTTASAHLPYGHTPPNLTIRPDSQVADVILEGRRAAGIRLLGGAIIPARRVVLSAGTYGSPAILMRSGIGPAEHLRAVGVEVRVDLPGVGANLADHPSVEIDAEYRGSIRTAPLLHTVATFHSSAAPANGPPDLMLWISEPVSNTDGPPIFE
;
A
#
# COMPACT_ATOMS: atom_id res chain seq x y z
N MET A 1 -15.98 19.87 -1.01
CA MET A 1 -15.32 18.77 -0.28
C MET A 1 -14.01 19.30 0.25
N ILE A 2 -13.57 18.87 1.43
CA ILE A 2 -12.27 19.24 1.99
C ILE A 2 -11.49 17.95 2.20
N LEU A 3 -10.25 17.90 1.70
CA LEU A 3 -9.28 16.87 2.00
C LEU A 3 -8.27 17.44 3.00
N LEU A 4 -8.15 16.79 4.15
CA LEU A 4 -7.20 17.15 5.21
C LEU A 4 -6.07 16.12 5.19
N GLU A 5 -4.85 16.59 5.02
CA GLU A 5 -3.65 15.76 5.08
C GLU A 5 -2.78 16.27 6.24
N ALA A 6 -2.23 15.36 7.03
CA ALA A 6 -1.40 15.75 8.17
C ALA A 6 0.01 16.17 7.77
N GLY A 7 0.51 15.67 6.64
CA GLY A 7 1.78 16.06 6.05
C GLY A 7 1.68 17.18 5.00
N PRO A 8 2.82 17.54 4.39
CA PRO A 8 2.88 18.59 3.38
C PRO A 8 2.26 18.15 2.05
N ASP A 9 1.89 19.15 1.24
CA ASP A 9 1.57 18.98 -0.18
C ASP A 9 2.84 19.22 -1.01
N LEU A 10 3.43 18.14 -1.51
CA LEU A 10 4.68 18.15 -2.26
C LEU A 10 4.48 18.17 -3.78
N ARG A 11 3.24 18.34 -4.27
CA ARG A 11 2.95 18.18 -5.71
C ARG A 11 3.59 19.26 -6.59
N ALA A 12 3.79 20.47 -6.05
CA ALA A 12 4.39 21.59 -6.78
C ALA A 12 5.88 21.39 -7.03
N ASP A 13 6.57 20.75 -6.09
CA ASP A 13 8.00 20.50 -6.09
C ASP A 13 8.25 19.10 -5.50
N LEU A 14 8.03 18.07 -6.31
CA LEU A 14 8.11 16.68 -5.87
C LEU A 14 9.58 16.26 -5.72
N PRO A 15 10.04 15.92 -4.49
CA PRO A 15 11.42 15.50 -4.25
C PRO A 15 11.83 14.32 -5.13
N GLU A 16 13.09 14.30 -5.55
CA GLU A 16 13.65 13.24 -6.40
C GLU A 16 13.45 11.85 -5.80
N GLU A 17 13.66 11.69 -4.50
CA GLU A 17 13.46 10.42 -3.79
C GLU A 17 12.01 9.89 -3.82
N ILE A 18 11.00 10.77 -3.90
CA ILE A 18 9.60 10.36 -4.08
C ILE A 18 9.31 10.07 -5.55
N ARG A 19 9.91 10.86 -6.45
CA ARG A 19 9.79 10.70 -7.90
C ARG A 19 10.44 9.41 -8.39
N ASP A 20 11.50 8.96 -7.72
CA ASP A 20 12.28 7.77 -8.05
C ASP A 20 11.35 6.55 -8.17
N GLY A 21 11.20 6.10 -9.41
CA GLY A 21 10.41 4.92 -9.75
C GLY A 21 11.21 3.63 -9.67
N TRP A 22 12.44 3.61 -9.19
CA TRP A 22 13.33 2.44 -9.09
C TRP A 22 13.76 2.09 -7.66
N HIS A 23 13.79 3.04 -6.73
CA HIS A 23 14.14 2.78 -5.32
C HIS A 23 13.00 3.14 -4.36
N MET A 24 13.19 2.98 -3.05
CA MET A 24 12.21 3.39 -2.05
C MET A 24 12.77 4.54 -1.22
N THR A 25 11.96 5.57 -0.97
CA THR A 25 12.33 6.66 -0.06
C THR A 25 12.13 6.27 1.41
N ARG A 26 12.89 6.90 2.30
CA ARG A 26 12.73 6.84 3.77
C ARG A 26 12.24 8.16 4.36
N ALA A 27 12.01 9.16 3.52
CA ALA A 27 11.60 10.47 3.95
C ALA A 27 10.13 10.52 4.36
N PHE A 28 9.78 11.58 5.10
CA PHE A 28 8.41 11.87 5.53
C PHE A 28 7.76 10.74 6.33
N ASP A 29 8.54 9.94 7.07
CA ASP A 29 8.00 8.85 7.88
C ASP A 29 7.19 9.38 9.09
N TRP A 30 6.06 8.72 9.39
CA TRP A 30 5.30 8.95 10.61
C TRP A 30 6.08 8.54 11.87
N GLY A 31 7.05 7.65 11.74
CA GLY A 31 7.89 7.16 12.85
C GLY A 31 7.18 6.14 13.75
N TYR A 32 6.17 5.44 13.21
CA TYR A 32 5.50 4.37 13.96
C TYR A 32 6.46 3.20 14.21
N VAL A 33 6.35 2.63 15.40
CA VAL A 33 7.05 1.41 15.80
C VAL A 33 6.07 0.45 16.45
N SER A 34 6.34 -0.85 16.35
CA SER A 34 5.58 -1.86 17.07
C SER A 34 5.84 -1.77 18.58
N GLU A 35 5.00 -2.45 19.36
CA GLU A 35 5.39 -2.83 20.72
C GLU A 35 6.66 -3.72 20.66
N PRO A 36 7.48 -3.74 21.72
CA PRO A 36 8.66 -4.61 21.79
C PRO A 36 8.29 -6.08 21.58
N LYS A 37 9.07 -6.79 20.76
CA LYS A 37 9.01 -8.24 20.61
C LYS A 37 9.60 -8.92 21.84
N GLU A 38 9.60 -10.25 21.87
CA GLU A 38 10.10 -11.07 23.00
C GLU A 38 11.50 -10.68 23.49
N PHE A 39 12.39 -10.27 22.58
CA PHE A 39 13.77 -9.87 22.89
C PHE A 39 13.98 -8.36 23.07
N GLY A 40 12.91 -7.56 23.10
CA GLY A 40 12.95 -6.12 23.35
C GLY A 40 13.09 -5.25 22.09
N ASP A 41 13.38 -5.85 20.93
CA ASP A 41 13.47 -5.13 19.67
C ASP A 41 12.08 -4.68 19.17
N VAL A 42 12.03 -3.51 18.53
CA VAL A 42 10.82 -2.97 17.90
C VAL A 42 10.95 -3.03 16.38
N GLN A 43 9.83 -3.20 15.69
CA GLN A 43 9.76 -3.13 14.23
C GLN A 43 9.33 -1.74 13.78
N LYS A 44 9.98 -1.19 12.74
CA LYS A 44 9.55 0.08 12.16
C LYS A 44 8.32 -0.16 11.27
N LEU A 45 7.26 0.60 11.52
CA LEU A 45 6.00 0.47 10.79
C LEU A 45 5.86 1.66 9.82
N ARG A 46 6.80 1.75 8.87
CA ARG A 46 6.95 2.92 7.99
C ARG A 46 5.64 3.29 7.31
N ARG A 47 5.21 4.54 7.46
CA ARG A 47 4.07 5.13 6.75
C ARG A 47 4.44 6.55 6.37
N VAL A 48 4.00 7.01 5.20
CA VAL A 48 4.32 8.37 4.76
C VAL A 48 3.32 9.38 5.28
N LYS A 49 3.85 10.46 5.84
CA LYS A 49 3.15 11.69 6.22
C LYS A 49 3.37 12.76 5.16
N ALA A 50 2.66 12.64 4.06
CA ALA A 50 2.59 13.63 2.96
C ALA A 50 1.36 13.34 2.11
N LEU A 51 0.91 14.31 1.32
CA LEU A 51 -0.20 14.09 0.38
C LEU A 51 0.10 12.95 -0.59
N GLY A 52 -0.77 11.95 -0.63
CA GLY A 52 -0.58 10.69 -1.37
C GLY A 52 -0.20 9.50 -0.49
N GLY A 53 0.22 9.76 0.76
CA GLY A 53 0.50 8.73 1.75
C GLY A 53 1.54 7.71 1.28
N THR A 54 1.38 6.46 1.72
CA THR A 54 2.37 5.40 1.51
C THR A 54 2.61 5.01 0.04
N SER A 55 1.77 5.49 -0.89
CA SER A 55 2.07 5.39 -2.33
C SER A 55 3.35 6.12 -2.76
N SER A 56 3.91 6.96 -1.89
CA SER A 56 5.20 7.62 -2.09
C SER A 56 6.41 6.73 -1.74
N ILE A 57 6.25 5.63 -0.98
CA ILE A 57 7.34 4.68 -0.66
C ILE A 57 7.30 3.48 -1.61
N VAL A 58 6.14 2.84 -1.73
CA VAL A 58 5.95 1.62 -2.52
C VAL A 58 5.25 1.93 -3.83
N ARG A 59 5.48 1.07 -4.83
CA ARG A 59 4.93 1.20 -6.19
C ARG A 59 4.46 -0.14 -6.75
N PHE A 60 4.24 -1.13 -5.89
CA PHE A 60 3.79 -2.45 -6.31
C PHE A 60 2.31 -2.36 -6.69
N ALA A 61 1.97 -2.85 -7.89
CA ALA A 61 0.61 -2.85 -8.43
C ALA A 61 0.03 -4.27 -8.52
N LEU A 62 0.51 -5.18 -7.67
CA LEU A 62 -0.05 -6.51 -7.48
C LEU A 62 -1.47 -6.40 -6.91
N ARG A 63 -2.38 -7.23 -7.43
CA ARG A 63 -3.75 -7.39 -6.92
C ARG A 63 -3.85 -8.58 -5.98
N GLY A 64 -4.86 -8.57 -5.13
CA GLY A 64 -5.30 -9.76 -4.41
C GLY A 64 -5.84 -10.82 -5.38
N SER A 65 -5.82 -12.07 -4.93
CA SER A 65 -6.46 -13.17 -5.65
C SER A 65 -7.99 -13.00 -5.63
N PRO A 66 -8.74 -13.56 -6.60
CA PRO A 66 -10.21 -13.52 -6.56
C PRO A 66 -10.81 -14.02 -5.23
N SER A 67 -10.23 -15.08 -4.65
CA SER A 67 -10.68 -15.64 -3.38
C SER A 67 -10.56 -14.67 -2.20
N ASP A 68 -9.60 -13.73 -2.23
CA ASP A 68 -9.45 -12.75 -1.15
C ASP A 68 -10.68 -11.83 -1.06
N PHE A 69 -11.23 -11.46 -2.22
CA PHE A 69 -12.43 -10.63 -2.34
C PHE A 69 -13.71 -11.41 -2.05
N ASP A 70 -13.79 -12.65 -2.55
CA ASP A 70 -14.93 -13.52 -2.30
C ASP A 70 -15.05 -13.87 -0.80
N GLU A 71 -13.91 -14.01 -0.10
CA GLU A 71 -13.89 -14.15 1.36
C GLU A 71 -14.47 -12.91 2.05
N TRP A 72 -14.13 -11.69 1.61
CA TRP A 72 -14.72 -10.47 2.18
C TRP A 72 -16.25 -10.45 2.03
N GLU A 73 -16.76 -10.87 0.88
CA GLU A 73 -18.21 -10.98 0.67
C GLU A 73 -18.83 -12.06 1.56
N ALA A 74 -18.18 -13.23 1.68
CA ALA A 74 -18.62 -14.32 2.57
C ALA A 74 -18.65 -13.92 4.05
N LEU A 75 -17.76 -13.00 4.48
CA LEU A 75 -17.76 -12.39 5.81
C LEU A 75 -18.90 -11.37 6.03
N GLY A 76 -19.79 -11.19 5.05
CA GLY A 76 -20.99 -10.35 5.14
C GLY A 76 -20.86 -8.98 4.46
N ASN A 77 -19.79 -8.73 3.71
CA ASN A 77 -19.59 -7.48 2.98
C ASN A 77 -20.15 -7.59 1.55
N ALA A 78 -21.46 -7.59 1.41
CA ALA A 78 -22.12 -7.71 0.10
C ALA A 78 -21.60 -6.68 -0.91
N GLY A 79 -21.28 -7.13 -2.13
CA GLY A 79 -20.73 -6.32 -3.21
C GLY A 79 -19.21 -6.16 -3.19
N TRP A 80 -18.51 -6.87 -2.31
CA TRP A 80 -17.05 -6.92 -2.25
C TRP A 80 -16.43 -8.17 -2.88
N GLY A 81 -17.23 -9.08 -3.45
CA GLY A 81 -16.73 -10.25 -4.20
C GLY A 81 -15.99 -9.84 -5.47
N PHE A 82 -15.15 -10.74 -6.00
CA PHE A 82 -14.21 -10.39 -7.09
C PHE A 82 -14.91 -9.80 -8.32
N GLU A 83 -16.00 -10.42 -8.76
CA GLU A 83 -16.79 -9.95 -9.90
C GLU A 83 -17.37 -8.54 -9.70
N ALA A 84 -17.75 -8.20 -8.46
CA ALA A 84 -18.30 -6.88 -8.12
C ALA A 84 -17.21 -5.80 -8.08
N VAL A 85 -16.00 -6.13 -7.62
CA VAL A 85 -14.87 -5.19 -7.54
C VAL A 85 -14.11 -5.05 -8.85
N LEU A 86 -14.11 -6.06 -9.73
CA LEU A 86 -13.34 -6.08 -10.97
C LEU A 86 -13.54 -4.84 -11.86
N PRO A 87 -14.77 -4.30 -12.07
CA PRO A 87 -14.95 -3.07 -12.82
C PRO A 87 -14.21 -1.86 -12.22
N TYR A 88 -14.03 -1.83 -10.89
CA TYR A 88 -13.30 -0.77 -10.19
C TYR A 88 -11.79 -0.96 -10.33
N LEU A 89 -11.29 -2.19 -10.26
CA LEU A 89 -9.88 -2.52 -10.54
C LEU A 89 -9.49 -2.13 -11.97
N ARG A 90 -10.34 -2.47 -12.95
CA ARG A 90 -10.18 -2.05 -14.35
C ARG A 90 -10.24 -0.54 -14.54
N ARG A 91 -11.08 0.17 -13.78
CA ARG A 91 -11.16 1.64 -13.86
C ARG A 91 -9.97 2.34 -13.21
N LEU A 92 -9.32 1.70 -12.24
CA LEU A 92 -8.18 2.25 -11.50
C LEU A 92 -6.94 2.38 -12.39
N GLU A 93 -6.71 1.42 -13.29
CA GLU A 93 -5.42 1.26 -13.97
C GLU A 93 -5.44 1.57 -15.47
N ALA A 94 -4.26 1.92 -15.97
CA ALA A 94 -3.87 1.85 -17.37
C ALA A 94 -2.67 0.88 -17.48
N ASP A 95 -2.96 -0.41 -17.64
CA ASP A 95 -1.95 -1.44 -17.91
C ASP A 95 -1.46 -1.31 -19.35
N LEU A 96 -0.15 -1.14 -19.51
CA LEU A 96 0.47 -0.87 -20.82
C LEU A 96 0.69 -2.14 -21.66
N GLU A 97 0.62 -3.32 -21.05
CA GLU A 97 0.92 -4.61 -21.69
C GLU A 97 -0.35 -5.45 -21.85
N PHE A 98 -1.20 -5.47 -20.82
CA PHE A 98 -2.39 -6.33 -20.76
C PHE A 98 -3.70 -5.53 -20.74
N GLY A 99 -3.69 -4.24 -21.03
CA GLY A 99 -4.86 -3.36 -20.96
C GLY A 99 -6.07 -3.79 -21.80
N ASP A 100 -5.86 -4.65 -22.80
CA ASP A 100 -6.91 -5.22 -23.67
C ASP A 100 -7.56 -6.50 -23.09
N GLN A 101 -6.96 -7.10 -22.06
CA GLN A 101 -7.48 -8.29 -21.41
C GLN A 101 -8.76 -7.98 -20.61
N PRO A 102 -9.68 -8.94 -20.47
CA PRO A 102 -11.00 -8.67 -19.87
C PRO A 102 -10.93 -8.30 -18.37
N TRP A 103 -9.85 -8.65 -17.68
CA TRP A 103 -9.60 -8.31 -16.28
C TRP A 103 -8.79 -7.02 -16.07
N HIS A 104 -8.36 -6.36 -17.14
CA HIS A 104 -7.51 -5.16 -17.07
C HIS A 104 -8.22 -3.88 -17.52
N GLY A 105 -7.60 -2.76 -17.14
CA GLY A 105 -7.90 -1.42 -17.59
C GLY A 105 -6.80 -0.86 -18.48
N ALA A 106 -7.17 -0.08 -19.50
CA ALA A 106 -6.21 0.58 -20.40
C ALA A 106 -6.14 2.10 -20.24
N SER A 107 -6.99 2.70 -19.39
CA SER A 107 -7.22 4.15 -19.39
C SER A 107 -7.40 4.78 -18.00
N GLY A 108 -7.23 4.01 -16.94
CA GLY A 108 -7.27 4.50 -15.58
C GLY A 108 -6.09 5.44 -15.25
N PRO A 109 -6.17 6.17 -14.13
CA PRO A 109 -5.16 7.16 -13.76
C PRO A 109 -3.83 6.56 -13.29
N ILE A 110 -3.81 5.29 -12.84
CA ILE A 110 -2.60 4.62 -12.37
C ILE A 110 -2.00 3.80 -13.52
N PRO A 111 -0.80 4.13 -14.04
CA PRO A 111 -0.12 3.26 -14.98
C PRO A 111 0.27 1.94 -14.30
N VAL A 112 0.21 0.84 -15.05
CA VAL A 112 0.79 -0.44 -14.64
C VAL A 112 1.81 -0.87 -15.69
N THR A 113 3.05 -1.10 -15.26
CA THR A 113 4.19 -1.46 -16.12
C THR A 113 5.03 -2.57 -15.50
N ARG A 114 5.71 -3.37 -16.33
CA ARG A 114 6.58 -4.48 -15.90
C ARG A 114 8.04 -4.34 -16.37
N TYR A 115 8.48 -3.11 -16.68
CA TYR A 115 9.81 -2.77 -17.26
C TYR A 115 10.31 -3.74 -18.35
N PRO A 116 9.50 -4.13 -19.35
CA PRO A 116 9.93 -5.08 -20.37
C PRO A 116 11.15 -4.58 -21.19
N GLU A 117 11.35 -3.27 -21.25
CA GLU A 117 12.47 -2.60 -21.92
C GLU A 117 13.79 -2.59 -21.12
N VAL A 118 13.75 -2.88 -19.81
CA VAL A 118 14.97 -2.98 -19.01
C VAL A 118 15.54 -4.38 -19.20
N GLU A 119 16.75 -4.45 -19.78
CA GLU A 119 17.47 -5.72 -19.90
C GLU A 119 17.57 -6.37 -18.53
N ARG A 120 17.06 -7.61 -18.41
CA ARG A 120 17.09 -8.35 -17.15
C ARG A 120 18.53 -8.42 -16.65
N THR A 121 18.73 -8.04 -15.40
CA THR A 121 20.05 -8.16 -14.77
C THR A 121 20.41 -9.63 -14.58
N GLU A 122 21.70 -9.89 -14.39
CA GLU A 122 22.24 -11.24 -14.20
C GLU A 122 21.58 -11.93 -12.99
N VAL A 123 21.29 -11.17 -11.92
CA VAL A 123 20.64 -11.69 -10.71
C VAL A 123 19.21 -12.13 -10.99
N HIS A 124 18.42 -11.28 -11.64
CA HIS A 124 17.03 -11.60 -11.96
C HIS A 124 16.91 -12.72 -13.00
N ALA A 125 17.80 -12.75 -14.00
CA ALA A 125 17.87 -13.85 -14.96
C ALA A 125 18.20 -15.18 -14.27
N ALA A 126 19.22 -15.21 -13.41
CA ALA A 126 19.61 -16.41 -12.67
C ALA A 126 18.51 -16.87 -11.70
N ALA A 127 17.81 -15.94 -11.05
CA ALA A 127 16.70 -16.28 -10.15
C ALA A 127 15.53 -16.93 -10.91
N LEU A 128 15.16 -16.39 -12.08
CA LEU A 128 14.11 -16.98 -12.92
C LEU A 128 14.52 -18.35 -13.47
N GLU A 129 15.77 -18.53 -13.90
CA GLU A 129 16.30 -19.83 -14.34
C GLU A 129 16.27 -20.86 -13.19
N ALA A 130 16.66 -20.45 -11.98
CA ALA A 130 16.61 -21.33 -10.81
C ALA A 130 15.18 -21.73 -10.44
N LEU A 131 14.21 -20.80 -10.54
CA LEU A 131 12.80 -21.07 -10.28
C LEU A 131 12.21 -22.03 -11.33
N ASP A 132 12.52 -21.83 -12.61
CA ASP A 132 12.13 -22.74 -13.69
C ASP A 132 12.73 -24.15 -13.49
N ALA A 133 14.00 -24.24 -13.12
CA ALA A 133 14.70 -25.51 -12.89
C ALA A 133 14.09 -26.36 -11.76
N VAL A 134 13.40 -25.74 -10.80
CA VAL A 134 12.67 -26.44 -9.73
C VAL A 134 11.16 -26.54 -9.99
N GLY A 135 10.71 -26.16 -11.19
CA GLY A 135 9.36 -26.39 -11.70
C GLY A 135 8.35 -25.27 -11.44
N PHE A 136 8.78 -24.05 -11.06
CA PHE A 136 7.86 -22.92 -10.99
C PHE A 136 7.52 -22.41 -12.39
N PRO A 137 6.23 -22.29 -12.74
CA PRO A 137 5.83 -21.82 -14.06
C PRO A 137 6.18 -20.33 -14.24
N ALA A 138 6.53 -19.96 -15.47
CA ALA A 138 6.66 -18.56 -15.83
C ALA A 138 5.29 -17.87 -15.86
N VAL A 139 5.22 -16.64 -15.36
CA VAL A 139 4.03 -15.80 -15.36
C VAL A 139 4.37 -14.45 -15.93
N GLU A 140 3.74 -14.08 -17.04
CA GLU A 140 3.90 -12.74 -17.63
C GLU A 140 3.00 -11.70 -16.95
N ASP A 141 1.85 -12.15 -16.43
CA ASP A 141 0.87 -11.30 -15.75
C ASP A 141 0.43 -11.90 -14.41
N HIS A 142 0.98 -11.36 -13.32
CA HIS A 142 0.58 -11.73 -11.96
C HIS A 142 -0.82 -11.24 -11.57
N ASN A 143 -1.38 -10.28 -12.30
CA ASN A 143 -2.72 -9.74 -12.04
C ASN A 143 -3.83 -10.51 -12.78
N ARG A 144 -3.47 -11.51 -13.60
CA ARG A 144 -4.41 -12.45 -14.22
C ARG A 144 -5.06 -13.32 -13.13
N PRO A 145 -6.40 -13.47 -13.12
CA PRO A 145 -7.07 -14.40 -12.21
C PRO A 145 -6.46 -15.81 -12.26
N GLY A 146 -6.02 -16.30 -11.10
CA GLY A 146 -5.39 -17.62 -10.95
C GLY A 146 -3.94 -17.71 -11.43
N ALA A 147 -3.25 -16.57 -11.65
CA ALA A 147 -1.82 -16.58 -11.88
C ALA A 147 -1.07 -17.01 -10.59
N ALA A 148 -0.16 -17.97 -10.76
CA ALA A 148 0.80 -18.38 -9.76
C ALA A 148 2.07 -18.82 -10.50
N GLY A 149 3.23 -18.42 -10.04
CA GLY A 149 4.51 -18.66 -10.71
C GLY A 149 5.47 -17.49 -10.58
N ALA A 150 6.47 -17.42 -11.46
CA ALA A 150 7.56 -16.45 -11.38
C ALA A 150 7.62 -15.55 -12.63
N GLY A 151 7.83 -14.26 -12.43
CA GLY A 151 7.98 -13.34 -13.55
C GLY A 151 7.96 -11.87 -13.15
N PRO A 152 7.82 -10.96 -14.13
CA PRO A 152 7.98 -9.55 -13.88
C PRO A 152 6.84 -8.98 -13.04
N MET A 153 7.19 -8.13 -12.08
CA MET A 153 6.23 -7.57 -11.14
C MET A 153 5.55 -6.33 -11.75
N PRO A 154 4.21 -6.20 -11.66
CA PRO A 154 3.50 -5.00 -12.09
C PRO A 154 3.76 -3.83 -11.11
N MET A 155 4.04 -2.65 -11.68
CA MET A 155 4.47 -1.47 -10.94
C MET A 155 3.68 -0.23 -11.34
N SER A 156 3.40 0.64 -10.36
CA SER A 156 2.79 1.97 -10.56
C SER A 156 3.84 3.02 -10.94
N THR A 157 4.58 2.74 -12.01
CA THR A 157 5.64 3.60 -12.55
C THR A 157 5.45 3.81 -14.04
N ARG A 158 5.86 4.98 -14.54
CA ARG A 158 5.92 5.31 -15.97
C ARG A 158 7.22 6.01 -16.26
N ASP A 159 7.96 5.53 -17.26
CA ASP A 159 9.23 6.13 -17.71
C ASP A 159 10.25 6.35 -16.56
N GLY A 160 10.35 5.36 -15.66
CA GLY A 160 11.22 5.43 -14.48
C GLY A 160 10.73 6.37 -13.36
N VAL A 161 9.58 7.01 -13.53
CA VAL A 161 8.97 7.91 -12.53
C VAL A 161 7.82 7.22 -11.80
N ARG A 162 7.87 7.23 -10.47
CA ARG A 162 6.78 6.75 -9.63
C ARG A 162 5.51 7.57 -9.86
N VAL A 163 4.39 6.89 -10.00
CA VAL A 163 3.06 7.50 -10.00
C VAL A 163 2.38 7.21 -8.66
N THR A 164 2.35 8.22 -7.81
CA THR A 164 1.66 8.19 -6.51
C THR A 164 0.16 8.43 -6.68
N THR A 165 -0.64 8.05 -5.69
CA THR A 165 -2.09 8.35 -5.65
C THR A 165 -2.36 9.84 -5.80
N ALA A 166 -1.53 10.71 -5.20
CA ALA A 166 -1.66 12.15 -5.33
C ALA A 166 -1.38 12.62 -6.76
N SER A 167 -0.31 12.16 -7.41
CA SER A 167 0.01 12.54 -8.79
C SER A 167 -1.03 12.05 -9.80
N ALA A 168 -1.60 10.87 -9.56
CA ALA A 168 -2.57 10.24 -10.46
C ALA A 168 -3.97 10.87 -10.39
N HIS A 169 -4.47 11.12 -9.17
CA HIS A 169 -5.84 11.58 -8.97
C HIS A 169 -5.96 13.08 -8.71
N LEU A 170 -4.89 13.71 -8.23
CA LEU A 170 -4.85 15.12 -7.88
C LEU A 170 -3.60 15.80 -8.48
N PRO A 171 -3.37 15.72 -9.81
CA PRO A 171 -2.20 16.33 -10.42
C PRO A 171 -2.10 17.82 -10.09
N TYR A 172 -0.87 18.32 -9.92
CA TYR A 172 -0.64 19.73 -9.60
C TYR A 172 -1.28 20.64 -10.65
N GLY A 173 -1.92 21.73 -10.21
CA GLY A 173 -2.66 22.64 -11.11
C GLY A 173 -4.04 22.14 -11.57
N HIS A 174 -4.42 20.89 -11.28
CA HIS A 174 -5.67 20.28 -11.74
C HIS A 174 -6.59 19.86 -10.58
N THR A 175 -6.53 20.58 -9.45
CA THR A 175 -7.44 20.32 -8.33
C THR A 175 -8.87 20.72 -8.73
N PRO A 176 -9.88 19.83 -8.58
CA PRO A 176 -11.26 20.16 -8.92
C PRO A 176 -11.77 21.38 -8.16
N PRO A 177 -12.59 22.25 -8.77
CA PRO A 177 -13.04 23.52 -8.15
C PRO A 177 -13.90 23.31 -6.89
N ASN A 178 -14.49 22.12 -6.71
CA ASN A 178 -15.26 21.73 -5.54
C ASN A 178 -14.44 20.98 -4.47
N LEU A 179 -13.12 20.88 -4.63
CA LEU A 179 -12.21 20.26 -3.68
C LEU A 179 -11.22 21.29 -3.13
N THR A 180 -11.19 21.42 -1.81
CA THR A 180 -10.14 22.16 -1.10
C THR A 180 -9.19 21.16 -0.45
N ILE A 181 -7.90 21.26 -0.74
CA ILE A 181 -6.86 20.47 -0.08
C ILE A 181 -6.21 21.34 0.99
N ARG A 182 -6.12 20.81 2.21
CA ARG A 182 -5.42 21.46 3.32
C ARG A 182 -4.32 20.52 3.83
N PRO A 183 -3.06 20.73 3.41
CA PRO A 183 -1.94 20.03 4.01
C PRO A 183 -1.71 20.49 5.46
N ASP A 184 -0.78 19.83 6.15
CA ASP A 184 -0.33 20.16 7.50
C ASP A 184 -1.48 20.28 8.52
N SER A 185 -2.56 19.53 8.29
CA SER A 185 -3.83 19.60 8.99
C SER A 185 -4.15 18.25 9.64
N GLN A 186 -3.45 17.93 10.74
CA GLN A 186 -3.66 16.69 11.46
C GLN A 186 -4.99 16.70 12.23
N VAL A 187 -5.82 15.69 11.99
CA VAL A 187 -7.11 15.50 12.68
C VAL A 187 -6.88 14.89 14.07
N ALA A 188 -7.44 15.52 15.09
CA ALA A 188 -7.46 14.99 16.46
C ALA A 188 -8.60 13.98 16.62
N ASP A 189 -9.84 14.42 16.39
CA ASP A 189 -11.05 13.64 16.63
C ASP A 189 -12.21 14.05 15.69
N VAL A 190 -13.20 13.18 15.62
CA VAL A 190 -14.50 13.41 14.96
C VAL A 190 -15.47 13.94 16.00
N ILE A 191 -16.11 15.06 15.68
CA ILE A 191 -17.13 15.67 16.53
C ILE A 191 -18.47 14.98 16.26
N LEU A 192 -19.15 14.55 17.32
CA LEU A 192 -20.43 13.85 17.25
C LEU A 192 -21.59 14.69 17.82
N GLU A 193 -22.72 14.67 17.13
CA GLU A 193 -24.03 15.04 17.64
C GLU A 193 -24.87 13.77 17.79
N GLY A 194 -25.03 13.29 19.03
CA GLY A 194 -25.57 11.96 19.28
C GLY A 194 -24.70 10.89 18.62
N ARG A 195 -25.26 10.15 17.66
CA ARG A 195 -24.55 9.13 16.86
C ARG A 195 -24.12 9.60 15.47
N ARG A 196 -24.29 10.88 15.15
CA ARG A 196 -24.00 11.45 13.83
C ARG A 196 -22.71 12.27 13.88
N ALA A 197 -21.81 12.06 12.91
CA ALA A 197 -20.68 12.96 12.71
C ALA A 197 -21.18 14.37 12.32
N ALA A 198 -20.65 15.39 13.00
CA ALA A 198 -20.98 16.80 12.81
C ALA A 198 -19.78 17.64 12.35
N GLY A 199 -18.58 17.05 12.34
CA GLY A 199 -17.36 17.70 11.89
C GLY A 199 -16.12 16.98 12.38
N ILE A 200 -14.99 17.65 12.28
CA ILE A 200 -13.73 17.20 12.86
C ILE A 200 -13.11 18.32 13.70
N ARG A 201 -12.24 17.94 14.63
CA ARG A 201 -11.33 18.83 15.33
C ARG A 201 -9.90 18.54 14.86
N LEU A 202 -9.15 19.58 14.50
CA LEU A 202 -7.72 19.48 14.23
C LEU A 202 -6.93 19.48 15.54
N LEU A 203 -5.71 18.95 15.52
CA LEU A 203 -4.82 18.91 16.69
C LEU A 203 -4.53 20.32 17.26
N GLY A 204 -4.50 21.35 16.41
CA GLY A 204 -4.40 22.75 16.82
C GLY A 204 -5.69 23.36 17.40
N GLY A 205 -6.75 22.57 17.60
CA GLY A 205 -8.02 22.99 18.20
C GLY A 205 -9.06 23.54 17.23
N ALA A 206 -8.69 23.85 15.98
CA ALA A 206 -9.62 24.35 14.98
C ALA A 206 -10.71 23.31 14.65
N ILE A 207 -11.97 23.76 14.60
CA ILE A 207 -13.13 22.92 14.29
C ILE A 207 -13.56 23.16 12.84
N ILE A 208 -13.78 22.06 12.11
CA ILE A 208 -14.31 22.10 10.74
C ILE A 208 -15.64 21.35 10.72
N PRO A 209 -16.77 22.06 10.63
CA PRO A 209 -18.09 21.44 10.51
C PRO A 209 -18.21 20.63 9.22
N ALA A 210 -18.81 19.44 9.32
CA ALA A 210 -19.05 18.59 8.16
C ALA A 210 -20.27 17.69 8.39
N ARG A 211 -21.10 17.54 7.35
CA ARG A 211 -22.24 16.62 7.36
C ARG A 211 -21.86 15.15 7.15
N ARG A 212 -20.68 14.91 6.60
CA ARG A 212 -20.11 13.60 6.30
C ARG A 212 -18.62 13.67 6.51
N VAL A 213 -18.07 12.69 7.22
CA VAL A 213 -16.64 12.53 7.46
C VAL A 213 -16.26 11.16 6.91
N VAL A 214 -15.20 11.12 6.11
CA VAL A 214 -14.59 9.88 5.61
C VAL A 214 -13.18 9.83 6.18
N LEU A 215 -12.88 8.82 6.98
CA LEU A 215 -11.54 8.61 7.51
C LEU A 215 -10.74 7.77 6.51
N SER A 216 -9.67 8.34 6.00
CA SER A 216 -8.71 7.68 5.11
C SER A 216 -7.28 7.80 5.68
N ALA A 217 -7.14 7.76 7.00
CA ALA A 217 -5.88 7.99 7.71
C ALA A 217 -5.02 6.71 7.87
N GLY A 218 -5.23 5.74 6.99
CA GLY A 218 -4.56 4.44 7.01
C GLY A 218 -4.95 3.54 8.20
N THR A 219 -4.34 2.36 8.26
CA THR A 219 -4.63 1.30 9.24
C THR A 219 -4.35 1.72 10.68
N TYR A 220 -3.36 2.59 10.92
CA TYR A 220 -3.02 3.08 12.26
C TYR A 220 -3.77 4.37 12.63
N GLY A 221 -3.85 5.33 11.71
CA GLY A 221 -4.43 6.64 11.99
C GLY A 221 -5.94 6.62 12.14
N SER A 222 -6.66 5.84 11.31
CA SER A 222 -8.13 5.80 11.33
C SER A 222 -8.71 5.26 12.65
N PRO A 223 -8.29 4.08 13.17
CA PRO A 223 -8.78 3.62 14.47
C PRO A 223 -8.34 4.52 15.62
N ALA A 224 -7.14 5.12 15.56
CA ALA A 224 -6.69 6.07 16.57
C ALA A 224 -7.57 7.34 16.62
N ILE A 225 -7.99 7.87 15.46
CA ILE A 225 -8.94 9.00 15.40
C ILE A 225 -10.30 8.57 15.98
N LEU A 226 -10.82 7.40 15.59
CA LEU A 226 -12.09 6.88 16.11
C LEU A 226 -12.05 6.73 17.64
N MET A 227 -10.99 6.12 18.18
CA MET A 227 -10.83 5.92 19.61
C MET A 227 -10.77 7.27 20.36
N ARG A 228 -10.00 8.26 19.87
CA ARG A 228 -9.99 9.62 20.46
C ARG A 228 -11.34 10.33 20.35
N SER A 229 -12.19 9.92 19.41
CA SER A 229 -13.58 10.41 19.26
C SER A 229 -14.57 9.70 20.19
N GLY A 230 -14.10 8.77 21.03
CA GLY A 230 -14.92 7.95 21.92
C GLY A 230 -15.62 6.78 21.21
N ILE A 231 -15.15 6.37 20.03
CA ILE A 231 -15.67 5.23 19.27
C ILE A 231 -14.62 4.12 19.29
N GLY A 232 -14.86 3.05 20.04
CA GLY A 232 -13.91 1.94 20.16
C GLY A 232 -14.20 1.03 21.36
N PRO A 233 -13.26 0.14 21.75
CA PRO A 233 -13.47 -0.78 22.86
C PRO A 233 -13.67 -0.03 24.19
N ALA A 234 -14.86 -0.14 24.80
CA ALA A 234 -15.23 0.71 25.93
C ALA A 234 -14.30 0.60 27.15
N GLU A 235 -13.76 -0.59 27.44
CA GLU A 235 -12.81 -0.79 28.54
C GLU A 235 -11.51 -0.04 28.29
N HIS A 236 -10.91 -0.22 27.12
CA HIS A 236 -9.68 0.47 26.73
C HIS A 236 -9.86 1.99 26.75
N LEU A 237 -10.95 2.50 26.16
CA LEU A 237 -11.24 3.95 26.14
C LEU A 237 -11.30 4.54 27.56
N ARG A 238 -11.98 3.87 28.50
CA ARG A 238 -12.02 4.32 29.90
C ARG A 238 -10.65 4.29 30.55
N ALA A 239 -9.85 3.25 30.29
CA ALA A 239 -8.51 3.10 30.86
C ALA A 239 -7.56 4.25 30.44
N VAL A 240 -7.74 4.80 29.24
CA VAL A 240 -6.94 5.94 28.73
C VAL A 240 -7.64 7.30 28.91
N GLY A 241 -8.73 7.37 29.68
CA GLY A 241 -9.41 8.62 30.02
C GLY A 241 -10.27 9.23 28.91
N VAL A 242 -10.68 8.45 27.92
CA VAL A 242 -11.59 8.89 26.85
C VAL A 242 -13.04 8.54 27.19
N GLU A 243 -13.95 9.49 27.04
CA GLU A 243 -15.38 9.25 27.19
C GLU A 243 -15.88 8.25 26.13
N VAL A 244 -16.53 7.17 26.56
CA VAL A 244 -17.13 6.18 25.66
C VAL A 244 -18.43 6.75 25.07
N ARG A 245 -18.42 7.02 23.77
CA ARG A 245 -19.58 7.49 23.00
C ARG A 245 -20.27 6.33 22.28
N VAL A 246 -19.47 5.42 21.72
CA VAL A 246 -19.94 4.20 21.06
C VAL A 246 -18.97 3.08 21.41
N ASP A 247 -19.46 2.05 22.09
CA ASP A 247 -18.70 0.82 22.31
C ASP A 247 -18.67 0.01 21.01
N LEU A 248 -17.49 -0.07 20.40
CA LEU A 248 -17.26 -0.77 19.15
C LEU A 248 -15.93 -1.53 19.23
N PRO A 249 -15.92 -2.75 19.79
CA PRO A 249 -14.70 -3.46 20.15
C PRO A 249 -13.82 -3.85 18.94
N GLY A 250 -14.36 -3.84 17.72
CA GLY A 250 -13.58 -4.07 16.50
C GLY A 250 -12.64 -2.94 16.11
N VAL A 251 -12.80 -1.73 16.66
CA VAL A 251 -11.92 -0.59 16.31
C VAL A 251 -10.52 -0.84 16.89
N GLY A 252 -9.53 -0.94 15.98
CA GLY A 252 -8.14 -1.22 16.34
C GLY A 252 -7.82 -2.71 16.51
N ALA A 253 -8.82 -3.59 16.39
CA ALA A 253 -8.63 -5.05 16.37
C ALA A 253 -8.37 -5.55 14.95
N ASN A 254 -8.10 -6.86 14.82
CA ASN A 254 -7.87 -7.56 13.54
C ASN A 254 -6.80 -6.89 12.66
N LEU A 255 -5.74 -6.35 13.28
CA LEU A 255 -4.58 -5.86 12.57
C LEU A 255 -3.85 -7.06 11.94
N ALA A 256 -3.67 -7.00 10.63
CA ALA A 256 -2.90 -7.97 9.87
C ALA A 256 -1.80 -7.24 9.09
N ASP A 257 -0.67 -7.90 8.92
CA ASP A 257 0.44 -7.49 8.06
C ASP A 257 1.06 -8.74 7.44
N HIS A 258 1.87 -8.57 6.39
CA HIS A 258 2.59 -9.69 5.77
C HIS A 258 3.93 -9.90 6.46
N PRO A 259 4.14 -11.00 7.22
CA PRO A 259 5.45 -11.30 7.76
C PRO A 259 6.42 -11.62 6.62
N SER A 260 7.59 -11.00 6.63
CA SER A 260 8.67 -11.25 5.69
C SER A 260 9.90 -11.78 6.39
N VAL A 261 10.70 -12.55 5.64
CA VAL A 261 12.06 -12.94 6.03
C VAL A 261 12.96 -12.52 4.89
N GLU A 262 14.03 -11.80 5.22
CA GLU A 262 15.06 -11.42 4.26
C GLU A 262 16.17 -12.49 4.24
N ILE A 263 16.62 -12.84 3.04
CA ILE A 263 17.71 -13.79 2.82
C ILE A 263 18.76 -13.06 1.97
N ASP A 264 19.81 -12.60 2.63
CA ASP A 264 20.90 -11.88 1.98
C ASP A 264 22.02 -12.82 1.54
N ALA A 265 22.55 -12.58 0.35
CA ALA A 265 23.69 -13.30 -0.21
C ALA A 265 24.73 -12.33 -0.76
N GLU A 266 26.02 -12.68 -0.63
CA GLU A 266 27.11 -11.89 -1.22
C GLU A 266 27.04 -11.93 -2.76
N TYR A 267 26.97 -10.76 -3.39
CA TYR A 267 27.06 -10.62 -4.84
C TYR A 267 28.46 -10.15 -5.25
N ARG A 268 29.12 -10.92 -6.13
CA ARG A 268 30.51 -10.68 -6.59
C ARG A 268 30.60 -10.03 -7.97
N GLY A 269 29.47 -9.69 -8.58
CA GLY A 269 29.42 -9.00 -9.87
C GLY A 269 29.41 -7.48 -9.73
N SER A 270 29.24 -6.79 -10.86
CA SER A 270 29.05 -5.34 -10.86
C SER A 270 27.58 -4.99 -10.64
N ILE A 271 27.32 -4.05 -9.71
CA ILE A 271 25.98 -3.50 -9.50
C ILE A 271 25.64 -2.62 -10.70
N ARG A 272 24.51 -2.90 -11.35
CA ARG A 272 23.97 -2.10 -12.45
C ARG A 272 22.81 -1.25 -11.94
N THR A 273 22.59 -0.10 -12.54
CA THR A 273 21.39 0.69 -12.23
C THR A 273 20.17 0.01 -12.84
N ALA A 274 19.30 -0.53 -12.00
CA ALA A 274 18.06 -1.21 -12.38
C ALA A 274 16.98 -0.96 -11.32
N PRO A 275 15.69 -1.18 -11.65
CA PRO A 275 14.63 -1.12 -10.65
C PRO A 275 14.89 -2.16 -9.55
N LEU A 276 14.95 -1.71 -8.30
CA LEU A 276 15.37 -2.52 -7.15
C LEU A 276 14.59 -3.83 -6.99
N LEU A 277 13.27 -3.78 -7.18
CA LEU A 277 12.37 -4.93 -7.11
C LEU A 277 11.50 -4.89 -8.37
N HIS A 278 11.71 -5.86 -9.26
CA HIS A 278 10.94 -5.96 -10.51
C HIS A 278 10.60 -7.40 -10.93
N THR A 279 10.93 -8.40 -10.10
CA THR A 279 10.51 -9.79 -10.29
C THR A 279 9.94 -10.32 -8.99
N VAL A 280 8.83 -11.04 -9.11
CA VAL A 280 8.15 -11.68 -7.99
C VAL A 280 7.78 -13.11 -8.39
N ALA A 281 7.82 -14.00 -7.41
CA ALA A 281 7.23 -15.32 -7.53
C ALA A 281 6.13 -15.52 -6.49
N THR A 282 5.01 -16.09 -6.91
CA THR A 282 3.86 -16.43 -6.08
C THR A 282 3.67 -17.94 -6.10
N PHE A 283 3.55 -18.56 -4.92
CA PHE A 283 3.47 -20.02 -4.82
C PHE A 283 2.74 -20.49 -3.58
N HIS A 284 2.42 -21.78 -3.59
CA HIS A 284 1.76 -22.50 -2.52
C HIS A 284 2.80 -23.14 -1.60
N SER A 285 2.72 -22.84 -0.31
CA SER A 285 3.44 -23.54 0.74
C SER A 285 2.92 -24.98 0.87
N SER A 286 3.66 -25.82 1.58
CA SER A 286 3.18 -27.16 1.95
C SER A 286 1.98 -27.14 2.91
N ALA A 287 1.66 -25.97 3.49
CA ALA A 287 0.49 -25.76 4.32
C ALA A 287 -0.72 -25.22 3.53
N ALA A 288 -0.53 -24.81 2.28
CA ALA A 288 -1.59 -24.29 1.44
C ALA A 288 -2.63 -25.37 1.11
N PRO A 289 -3.94 -25.03 1.05
CA PRO A 289 -4.94 -25.93 0.51
C PRO A 289 -4.63 -26.28 -0.96
N ALA A 290 -4.88 -27.53 -1.36
CA ALA A 290 -4.54 -28.03 -2.71
C ALA A 290 -5.12 -27.24 -3.89
N ASN A 291 -6.18 -26.45 -3.65
CA ASN A 291 -6.81 -25.55 -4.64
C ASN A 291 -6.99 -24.12 -4.07
N GLY A 292 -6.24 -23.76 -3.03
CA GLY A 292 -6.26 -22.43 -2.44
C GLY A 292 -5.50 -21.40 -3.29
N PRO A 293 -5.61 -20.10 -2.96
CA PRO A 293 -4.72 -19.10 -3.52
C PRO A 293 -3.26 -19.35 -3.09
N PRO A 294 -2.27 -18.82 -3.83
CA PRO A 294 -0.88 -18.82 -3.36
C PRO A 294 -0.79 -18.06 -2.03
N ASP A 295 -0.06 -18.62 -1.07
CA ASP A 295 0.09 -18.11 0.30
C ASP A 295 1.52 -17.64 0.61
N LEU A 296 2.43 -17.72 -0.37
CA LEU A 296 3.80 -17.22 -0.28
C LEU A 296 4.16 -16.34 -1.47
N MET A 297 4.99 -15.34 -1.19
CA MET A 297 5.62 -14.47 -2.18
C MET A 297 7.12 -14.44 -1.97
N LEU A 298 7.89 -14.65 -3.04
CA LEU A 298 9.33 -14.42 -3.07
C LEU A 298 9.61 -13.18 -3.90
N TRP A 299 10.26 -12.21 -3.27
CA TRP A 299 10.67 -10.96 -3.88
C TRP A 299 12.15 -11.06 -4.21
N ILE A 300 12.50 -10.79 -5.46
CA ILE A 300 13.89 -10.80 -5.91
C ILE A 300 14.34 -9.36 -6.00
N SER A 301 15.40 -9.03 -5.25
CA SER A 301 16.01 -7.70 -5.24
C SER A 301 17.28 -7.66 -6.06
N GLU A 302 17.52 -6.51 -6.69
CA GLU A 302 18.85 -6.16 -7.18
C GLU A 302 19.86 -6.10 -6.02
N PRO A 303 21.15 -6.37 -6.28
CA PRO A 303 22.22 -6.14 -5.34
C PRO A 303 22.28 -4.67 -4.91
N VAL A 304 22.45 -4.45 -3.60
CA VAL A 304 22.63 -3.13 -2.99
C VAL A 304 23.99 -3.04 -2.31
N SER A 305 24.56 -1.84 -2.20
CA SER A 305 25.81 -1.65 -1.47
C SER A 305 25.54 -1.63 0.04
N ASN A 306 26.44 -2.23 0.83
CA ASN A 306 26.41 -2.18 2.30
C ASN A 306 26.48 -0.75 2.88
N THR A 307 26.75 0.26 2.05
CA THR A 307 26.77 1.68 2.43
C THR A 307 25.40 2.35 2.40
N ASP A 308 24.37 1.71 1.83
CA ASP A 308 23.08 2.34 1.51
C ASP A 308 22.07 2.28 2.68
N GLY A 309 22.56 1.94 3.88
CA GLY A 309 21.77 1.81 5.10
C GLY A 309 21.16 0.42 5.26
N PRO A 310 20.41 0.19 6.35
CA PRO A 310 19.85 -1.13 6.64
C PRO A 310 18.90 -1.63 5.53
N PRO A 311 18.53 -2.93 5.52
CA PRO A 311 17.67 -3.49 4.50
C PRO A 311 16.37 -2.71 4.24
N ILE A 312 15.88 -2.85 3.01
CA ILE A 312 14.73 -2.15 2.43
C ILE A 312 13.46 -2.38 3.28
N PHE A 313 13.31 -3.54 3.94
CA PHE A 313 12.13 -3.91 4.71
C PHE A 313 12.32 -4.03 6.24
N GLU A 314 13.23 -3.26 6.86
CA GLU A 314 13.32 -3.16 8.35
C GLU A 314 12.09 -2.55 9.05
#